data_AF-A0A8H8DHU8-F1
#
_entry.id   AF-A0A8H8DHU8-F1
#
_cell.length_a   1.000
_cell.length_b   1.000
_cell.length_c   1.000
_cell.angle_alpha   90.00
_cell.angle_beta   90.00
_cell.angle_gamma   90.00
#
_symmetry.space_group_name_H-M   'P 1'
#
loop_
_entity.id
_entity.type
_entity.pdbx_description
1 polymer ?
#
loop_
_entity_poly.entity_id
_entity_poly.type
_entity_poly.pdbx_seq_one_letter_code
_entity_poly.pdbx_strand_id
1 'polypeptide(L)' 'MTRQWQIHRHLSFSQALKKTKVPIVSVDIPSGWDVEEGNIGDRSFEPSVLVSLTAPKLGTKSFSGKHWLGGRFVPP' A
#
# COMPACT_ATOMS: atom_id res chain seq x y z
N MET A 1 0.80 -6.45 33.62
CA MET A 1 1.89 -5.98 32.74
C MET A 1 1.98 -6.93 31.55
N THR A 2 2.42 -6.45 30.36
CA THR A 2 2.54 -7.16 29.06
C THR A 2 1.29 -7.34 28.18
N ARG A 3 0.62 -6.26 27.74
CA ARG A 3 -0.17 -6.24 26.46
C ARG A 3 -0.33 -4.83 25.85
N GLN A 4 0.74 -4.02 25.75
CA GLN A 4 0.63 -2.66 25.18
C GLN A 4 1.58 -2.36 24.00
N TRP A 5 2.38 -3.34 23.56
CA TRP A 5 3.44 -3.12 22.57
C TRP A 5 3.09 -3.43 21.10
N GLN A 6 1.92 -3.98 20.79
CA GLN A 6 1.57 -4.30 19.39
C GLN A 6 0.86 -3.16 18.63
N ILE A 7 0.17 -2.24 19.32
CA ILE A 7 -0.70 -1.25 18.65
C ILE A 7 0.05 0.05 18.31
N HIS A 8 1.08 0.44 19.08
CA HIS A 8 1.82 1.69 18.84
C HIS A 8 2.82 1.65 17.68
N ARG A 9 3.16 0.46 17.16
CA ARG A 9 4.22 0.33 16.14
C ARG A 9 3.78 0.75 14.73
N HIS A 10 2.51 0.56 14.37
CA HIS A 10 2.03 0.78 13.00
C HIS A 10 1.83 2.25 12.63
N LEU A 11 1.39 3.10 13.56
CA LEU A 11 1.27 4.55 13.32
C LEU A 11 2.63 5.20 13.02
N SER A 12 3.70 4.68 13.62
CA SER A 12 5.06 5.18 13.37
C SER A 12 5.54 4.90 11.94
N PHE A 13 5.11 3.79 11.34
CA PHE A 13 5.54 3.35 10.02
C PHE A 13 4.95 4.21 8.90
N SER A 14 3.62 4.35 8.83
CA SER A 14 2.98 5.17 7.79
C SER A 14 3.40 6.64 7.89
N GLN A 15 3.61 7.16 9.11
CA GLN A 15 4.13 8.52 9.30
C GLN A 15 5.58 8.68 8.79
N ALA A 16 6.45 7.70 9.03
CA ALA A 16 7.81 7.72 8.51
C ALA A 16 7.81 7.67 6.97
N LEU A 17 6.97 6.84 6.38
CA LEU A 17 6.83 6.74 4.92
C LEU A 17 6.21 8.01 4.30
N LYS A 18 5.22 8.63 4.93
CA LYS A 18 4.69 9.93 4.47
C LYS A 18 5.73 11.04 4.43
N LYS A 19 6.73 11.00 5.33
CA LYS A 19 7.78 12.02 5.45
C LYS A 19 9.01 11.75 4.60
N THR A 20 9.15 10.55 4.05
CA THR A 20 10.34 10.21 3.25
C THR A 20 10.32 10.94 1.91
N LYS A 21 11.51 11.27 1.40
CA LYS A 21 11.70 11.77 0.03
C LYS A 21 12.14 10.67 -0.94
N VAL A 22 12.43 9.48 -0.43
CA VAL A 22 12.82 8.32 -1.25
C VAL A 22 11.56 7.77 -1.92
N PRO A 23 11.54 7.58 -3.26
CA PRO A 23 10.40 6.99 -3.94
C PRO A 23 10.04 5.60 -3.38
N ILE A 24 8.75 5.37 -3.15
CA ILE A 24 8.25 4.10 -2.60
C ILE A 24 7.64 3.27 -3.73
N VAL A 25 8.01 2.00 -3.79
CA VAL A 25 7.37 0.98 -4.63
C VAL A 25 6.54 0.06 -3.73
N SER A 26 5.23 0.04 -3.92
CA SER A 26 4.35 -0.90 -3.25
C SER A 26 4.13 -2.14 -4.11
N VAL A 27 4.25 -3.31 -3.49
CA VAL A 27 3.94 -4.60 -4.13
C VAL A 27 2.53 -5.00 -3.76
N ASP A 28 1.74 -5.28 -4.78
CA ASP A 28 0.35 -5.72 -4.76
C ASP A 28 -0.70 -4.70 -4.29
N ILE A 29 -0.58 -4.24 -3.04
CA ILE A 29 -1.42 -3.21 -2.42
C ILE A 29 -0.54 -2.36 -1.49
N PRO A 30 -0.66 -1.03 -1.46
CA PRO A 30 0.14 -0.23 -0.54
C PRO A 30 -0.20 -0.57 0.91
N SER A 31 0.83 -0.76 1.74
CA SER A 31 0.60 -1.18 3.13
C SER A 31 -0.25 -0.16 3.89
N GLY A 32 -1.31 -0.64 4.55
CA GLY A 32 -2.26 0.19 5.29
C GLY A 32 -3.40 0.78 4.45
N TRP A 33 -3.47 0.47 3.15
CA TRP A 33 -4.68 0.70 2.36
C TRP A 33 -5.68 -0.41 2.62
N ASP A 34 -6.96 -0.06 2.55
CA ASP A 34 -8.02 -1.05 2.43
C ASP A 34 -7.94 -1.70 1.05
N VAL A 35 -8.14 -3.01 0.98
CA VAL A 35 -7.97 -3.80 -0.25
C VAL A 35 -9.04 -3.43 -1.29
N GLU A 36 -10.20 -2.96 -0.86
CA GLU A 36 -11.34 -2.63 -1.73
C GLU A 36 -11.57 -1.12 -1.84
N GLU A 37 -11.46 -0.40 -0.72
CA GLU A 37 -11.77 1.04 -0.64
C GLU A 37 -10.52 1.94 -0.76
N GLY A 38 -9.31 1.37 -0.74
CA GLY A 38 -8.05 2.09 -0.92
C GLY A 38 -7.60 2.89 0.31
N ASN A 39 -6.99 4.06 0.10
CA ASN A 39 -6.47 4.93 1.17
C ASN A 39 -7.57 5.74 1.88
N ILE A 40 -8.43 5.05 2.65
CA ILE A 40 -9.57 5.68 3.33
C ILE A 40 -9.11 6.83 4.23
N GLY A 41 -9.55 8.04 3.89
CA GLY A 41 -9.28 9.26 4.67
C GLY A 41 -7.82 9.69 4.69
N ASP A 42 -7.02 9.30 3.68
CA ASP A 42 -5.59 9.60 3.57
C ASP A 42 -4.83 9.29 4.88
N ARG A 43 -5.09 8.12 5.45
CA ARG A 43 -4.49 7.70 6.72
C ARG A 43 -3.11 7.06 6.52
N SER A 44 -2.83 6.50 5.34
CA SER A 44 -1.55 5.88 5.01
C SER A 44 -0.79 6.65 3.92
N PHE A 45 0.44 6.23 3.64
CA PHE A 45 1.30 6.82 2.61
C PHE A 45 0.79 6.53 1.19
N GLU A 46 1.22 7.35 0.24
CA GLU A 46 0.99 7.17 -1.19
C GLU A 46 2.31 6.73 -1.85
N PRO A 47 2.38 5.55 -2.49
CA PRO A 47 3.60 5.13 -3.18
C PRO A 47 3.78 5.85 -4.52
N SER A 48 5.02 5.97 -4.98
CA SER A 48 5.33 6.51 -6.31
C SER A 48 5.05 5.49 -7.42
N VAL A 49 5.15 4.20 -7.10
CA VAL A 49 4.91 3.08 -8.01
C VAL A 49 4.11 1.99 -7.30
N LEU A 50 3.14 1.41 -8.00
CA LEU A 50 2.42 0.23 -7.59
C LEU A 50 2.68 -0.91 -8.58
N VAL A 51 3.00 -2.11 -8.08
CA VAL A 51 3.12 -3.32 -8.89
C VAL A 51 2.06 -4.32 -8.43
N SER A 52 0.90 -4.36 -9.10
CA SER A 52 -0.13 -5.36 -8.79
C SER A 52 0.30 -6.75 -9.25
N LEU A 53 -0.01 -7.79 -8.47
CA LEU A 53 0.28 -9.17 -8.81
C LEU A 53 -0.99 -9.89 -9.26
N THR A 54 -0.90 -10.65 -10.36
CA THR A 54 -2.00 -11.41 -10.98
C THR A 54 -3.06 -10.51 -11.62
N ALA A 55 -3.74 -9.69 -10.81
CA ALA A 55 -4.71 -8.68 -11.24
C ALA A 55 -4.76 -7.53 -10.21
N PRO A 56 -5.08 -6.29 -10.64
CA PRO A 56 -5.27 -5.15 -9.73
C PRO A 56 -6.43 -5.36 -8.75
N LYS A 57 -6.29 -4.83 -7.53
CA LYS A 57 -7.30 -4.89 -6.46
C LYS A 57 -8.23 -3.68 -6.57
N LEU A 58 -9.49 -3.75 -6.10
CA LEU A 58 -10.42 -2.61 -6.24
C LEU A 58 -9.92 -1.36 -5.52
N GLY A 59 -9.24 -1.51 -4.38
CA GLY A 59 -8.66 -0.42 -3.60
C GLY A 59 -7.54 0.34 -4.33
N THR A 60 -7.10 -0.16 -5.50
CA THR A 60 -6.12 0.52 -6.36
C THR A 60 -6.77 1.30 -7.50
N LYS A 61 -8.11 1.30 -7.60
CA LYS A 61 -8.86 1.94 -8.69
C LYS A 61 -8.63 3.46 -8.78
N SER A 62 -8.41 4.11 -7.64
CA SER A 62 -8.12 5.55 -7.55
C SER A 62 -6.62 5.88 -7.60
N PHE A 63 -5.74 4.88 -7.66
CA PHE A 63 -4.30 5.10 -7.73
C PHE A 63 -3.93 5.79 -9.05
N SER A 64 -3.17 6.89 -8.96
CA SER A 64 -2.82 7.74 -10.11
C SER A 64 -1.32 7.81 -10.41
N GLY A 65 -0.50 7.07 -9.63
CA GLY A 65 0.94 6.95 -9.87
C GLY A 65 1.28 5.95 -10.99
N LYS A 66 2.56 5.58 -11.09
CA LYS A 66 2.99 4.58 -12.07
C LYS A 66 2.51 3.19 -11.64
N HIS A 67 1.67 2.55 -12.44
CA HIS A 67 1.08 1.25 -12.11
C HIS A 67 1.54 0.17 -13.10
N TRP A 68 2.15 -0.89 -12.59
CA TRP A 68 2.59 -2.05 -13.34
C TRP A 68 1.80 -3.29 -12.93
N LEU A 69 1.70 -4.25 -13.85
CA LEU A 69 1.15 -5.58 -13.59
C LEU A 69 2.26 -6.63 -13.68
N GLY A 70 2.40 -7.43 -12.63
CA GLY A 70 3.26 -8.60 -12.57
C GLY A 70 2.44 -9.89 -12.41
N GLY A 71 3.14 -11.02 -12.33
CA GLY A 71 2.50 -12.32 -12.14
C GLY A 71 1.94 -12.93 -13.43
N ARG A 72 2.77 -12.99 -14.49
CA ARG A 72 2.42 -13.61 -15.77
C ARG A 72 2.44 -15.14 -15.68
N PHE A 73 1.47 -15.68 -14.95
CA PHE A 73 1.25 -17.12 -14.79
C PHE A 73 -0.24 -17.51 -14.80
N VAL A 74 -1.14 -16.55 -15.04
CA VAL A 74 -2.57 -16.80 -15.19
C VAL A 74 -2.84 -17.38 -16.59
N PRO A 75 -3.44 -18.58 -16.71
CA PRO A 75 -3.86 -19.14 -18.00
C PRO A 75 -4.91 -18.25 -18.69
N PRO A 76 -5.04 -18.33 -20.03
CA PRO A 76 -6.13 -17.70 -20.77
C PRO A 76 -7.51 -18.16 -20.32
#